data_AF-A0A2D0IJR6-F1
#
_entry.id   AF-A0A2D0IJR6-F1
#
_cell.length_a   1.000
_cell.length_b   1.000
_cell.length_c   1.000
_cell.angle_alpha   90.00
_cell.angle_beta   90.00
_cell.angle_gamma   90.00
#
_symmetry.space_group_name_H-M   'P 1'
#
loop_
_entity.id
_entity.type
_entity.pdbx_description
1 polymer ?
#
loop_
_entity_poly.entity_id
_entity_poly.type
_entity_poly.pdbx_seq_one_letter_code
_entity_poly.pdbx_strand_id
1 'polypeptide(L)'
;MAIGSNHQQYRHKGLNPGEVVVYNQWGLHILLTASGITIEAKGQPVTVNNASKVTVNASTEVLLNTPVLKVTGDVIDNCNSNTTTMKQLRDAYNRHTHPVSGVKSGDATVTSQITGETVK
;
A
#
# COMPACT_ATOMS: atom_id res chain seq x y z
N MET A 1 12.57 32.61 -4.77
CA MET A 1 13.28 32.29 -6.03
C MET A 1 12.36 31.43 -6.87
N ALA A 2 11.99 31.86 -8.08
CA ALA A 2 11.23 31.05 -9.02
C ALA A 2 12.13 30.79 -10.23
N ILE A 3 12.55 29.54 -10.45
CA ILE A 3 13.25 29.14 -11.67
C ILE A 3 12.17 28.71 -12.67
N GLY A 4 12.03 29.43 -13.78
CA GLY A 4 11.00 29.15 -14.77
C GLY A 4 11.45 29.45 -16.19
N SER A 5 11.91 28.43 -16.91
CA SER A 5 12.08 28.44 -18.36
C SER A 5 10.76 28.05 -19.06
N ASN A 6 9.63 28.67 -18.68
CA ASN A 6 8.32 28.20 -19.14
C ASN A 6 7.33 29.32 -19.53
N HIS A 7 6.46 29.00 -20.49
CA HIS A 7 5.45 29.88 -21.11
C HIS A 7 4.52 30.51 -20.06
N GLN A 8 4.39 31.84 -20.08
CA GLN A 8 3.74 32.63 -19.01
C GLN A 8 2.31 32.19 -18.68
N GLN A 9 1.57 31.70 -19.66
CA GLN A 9 0.18 31.26 -19.50
C GLN A 9 0.01 30.13 -18.48
N TYR A 10 0.99 29.23 -18.37
CA TYR A 10 0.88 28.04 -17.52
C TYR A 10 1.54 28.21 -16.16
N ARG A 11 2.00 29.42 -15.83
CA ARG A 11 2.64 29.71 -14.56
C ARG A 11 1.67 29.42 -13.41
N HIS A 12 2.11 28.61 -12.45
CA HIS A 12 1.38 28.38 -11.21
C HIS A 12 1.28 29.71 -10.43
N LYS A 13 0.08 30.06 -9.94
CA LYS A 13 -0.22 31.33 -9.28
C LYS A 13 -0.80 31.08 -7.89
N GLY A 14 -0.83 32.11 -7.05
CA GLY A 14 -1.53 32.07 -5.76
C GLY A 14 -0.78 31.38 -4.63
N LEU A 15 0.55 31.30 -4.70
CA LEU A 15 1.36 30.77 -3.59
C LEU A 15 1.39 31.76 -2.43
N ASN A 16 1.20 31.24 -1.22
CA ASN A 16 1.46 32.00 0.01
C ASN A 16 2.96 32.15 0.25
N PRO A 17 3.38 33.15 1.05
CA PRO A 17 4.78 33.27 1.45
C PRO A 17 5.32 31.97 2.06
N GLY A 18 6.42 31.46 1.51
CA GLY A 18 7.09 30.24 1.96
C GLY A 18 6.70 28.96 1.20
N GLU A 19 5.64 28.98 0.40
CA GLU A 19 5.26 27.82 -0.42
C GLU A 19 6.18 27.64 -1.63
N VAL A 20 6.41 26.38 -2.00
CA VAL A 20 7.24 26.00 -3.15
C VAL A 20 6.50 24.99 -4.00
N VAL A 21 6.55 25.16 -5.31
CA VAL A 21 5.87 24.26 -6.25
C VAL A 21 6.75 23.93 -7.45
N VAL A 22 6.76 22.66 -7.83
CA VAL A 22 7.29 22.15 -9.09
C VAL A 22 6.10 21.72 -9.94
N TYR A 23 5.96 22.22 -11.18
CA TYR A 23 4.75 22.03 -11.99
C TYR A 23 5.03 22.01 -13.49
N ASN A 24 4.05 21.55 -14.28
CA ASN A 24 4.07 21.60 -15.75
C ASN A 24 2.75 22.15 -16.35
N GLN A 25 2.70 22.28 -17.69
CA GLN A 25 1.54 22.86 -18.41
C GLN A 25 0.26 22.02 -18.37
N TRP A 26 0.36 20.72 -18.02
CA TRP A 26 -0.79 19.82 -17.91
C TRP A 26 -1.39 19.82 -16.50
N GLY A 27 -0.87 20.64 -15.59
CA GLY A 27 -1.39 20.84 -14.24
C GLY A 27 -0.88 19.84 -13.20
N LEU A 28 0.05 18.96 -13.56
CA LEU A 28 0.74 18.10 -12.58
C LEU A 28 1.65 18.99 -11.73
N HIS A 29 1.67 18.73 -10.43
CA HIS A 29 2.52 19.48 -9.53
C HIS A 29 2.88 18.74 -8.25
N ILE A 30 3.96 19.19 -7.64
CA ILE A 30 4.35 18.87 -6.27
C ILE A 30 4.35 20.20 -5.51
N LEU A 31 3.45 20.34 -4.53
CA LEU A 31 3.28 21.56 -3.71
C LEU A 31 3.75 21.28 -2.28
N LEU A 32 4.63 22.15 -1.79
CA LEU A 32 5.15 22.15 -0.42
C LEU A 32 4.55 23.35 0.31
N THR A 33 3.87 23.09 1.43
CA THR A 33 3.25 24.10 2.29
C THR A 33 3.71 23.94 3.74
N ALA A 34 3.28 24.85 4.62
CA ALA A 34 3.51 24.71 6.06
C ALA A 34 2.76 23.52 6.69
N SER A 35 1.68 23.03 6.05
CA SER A 35 0.85 21.94 6.56
C SER A 35 1.19 20.57 5.97
N GLY A 36 1.94 20.51 4.87
CA GLY A 36 2.34 19.24 4.27
C GLY A 36 2.80 19.34 2.82
N ILE A 37 2.79 18.19 2.15
CA ILE A 37 3.20 18.03 0.75
C ILE A 37 2.06 17.36 -0.03
N THR A 38 1.73 17.91 -1.20
CA THR A 38 0.76 17.34 -2.13
C THR A 38 1.43 16.98 -3.45
N ILE A 39 1.19 15.77 -3.94
CA ILE A 39 1.58 15.32 -5.28
C ILE A 39 0.31 15.15 -6.11
N GLU A 40 0.06 16.06 -7.04
CA GLU A 40 -1.09 16.04 -7.94
C GLU A 40 -0.69 15.49 -9.31
N ALA A 41 -1.30 14.36 -9.68
CA ALA A 41 -0.99 13.64 -10.91
C ALA A 41 -2.01 13.85 -12.03
N LYS A 42 -3.15 14.52 -11.77
CA LYS A 42 -4.22 14.81 -12.75
C LYS A 42 -4.71 13.56 -13.48
N GLY A 43 -4.88 12.46 -12.75
CA GLY A 43 -5.30 11.16 -13.30
C GLY A 43 -4.20 10.43 -14.09
N GLN A 44 -2.99 10.98 -14.14
CA GLN A 44 -1.82 10.30 -14.72
C GLN A 44 -1.18 9.36 -13.70
N PRO A 45 -0.43 8.35 -14.14
CA PRO A 45 0.31 7.47 -13.23
C PRO A 45 1.41 8.22 -12.47
N VAL A 46 1.63 7.83 -11.22
CA VAL A 46 2.83 8.18 -10.44
C VAL A 46 3.70 6.95 -10.35
N THR A 47 4.99 7.07 -10.71
CA THR A 47 5.93 5.95 -10.73
C THR A 47 7.20 6.30 -9.98
N VAL A 48 7.58 5.46 -9.02
CA VAL A 48 8.90 5.46 -8.38
C VAL A 48 9.67 4.28 -8.97
N ASN A 49 10.64 4.55 -9.85
CA ASN A 49 11.35 3.51 -10.60
C ASN A 49 12.86 3.49 -10.27
N ASN A 50 13.50 2.33 -10.46
CA ASN A 50 14.94 2.13 -10.30
C ASN A 50 15.51 2.55 -8.94
N ALA A 51 14.69 2.53 -7.89
CA ALA A 51 15.14 2.69 -6.52
C ALA A 51 15.68 1.35 -5.99
N SER A 52 16.85 1.35 -5.35
CA SER A 52 17.38 0.16 -4.66
C SER A 52 16.61 -0.16 -3.38
N LYS A 53 16.02 0.86 -2.74
CA LYS A 53 15.15 0.75 -1.57
C LYS A 53 14.24 1.97 -1.47
N VAL A 54 12.99 1.75 -1.09
CA VAL A 54 12.05 2.82 -0.69
C VAL A 54 11.68 2.60 0.77
N THR A 55 11.88 3.62 1.61
CA THR A 55 11.51 3.60 3.03
C THR A 55 10.48 4.71 3.27
N VAL A 56 9.33 4.35 3.87
CA VAL A 56 8.30 5.31 4.28
C VAL A 56 8.20 5.25 5.81
N ASN A 57 8.50 6.36 6.48
CA ASN A 57 8.36 6.48 7.93
C ASN A 57 7.17 7.41 8.23
N ALA A 58 6.15 6.89 8.90
CA ALA A 58 4.99 7.65 9.35
C ALA A 58 4.77 7.38 10.85
N SER A 59 4.43 8.41 11.62
CA SER A 59 4.22 8.29 13.07
C SER A 59 2.86 7.71 13.45
N THR A 60 1.88 7.80 12.55
CA THR A 60 0.51 7.33 12.78
C THR A 60 0.15 6.18 11.84
N GLU A 61 0.09 6.41 10.53
CA GLU A 61 -0.35 5.41 9.57
C GLU A 61 0.10 5.70 8.13
N VAL A 62 -0.03 4.69 7.27
CA VAL A 62 0.03 4.81 5.81
C VAL A 62 -1.28 4.26 5.23
N LEU A 63 -2.11 5.14 4.66
CA LEU A 63 -3.38 4.76 4.01
C LEU A 63 -3.19 4.62 2.49
N LEU A 64 -3.45 3.42 1.96
CA LEU A 64 -3.43 3.14 0.52
C LEU A 64 -4.87 2.92 0.01
N ASN A 65 -5.54 4.00 -0.40
CA ASN A 65 -6.89 3.90 -0.97
C ASN A 65 -6.83 3.48 -2.45
N THR A 66 -6.82 2.18 -2.70
CA THR A 66 -6.76 1.57 -4.03
C THR A 66 -7.64 0.33 -4.11
N PRO A 67 -8.32 0.06 -5.25
CA PRO A 67 -9.03 -1.21 -5.44
C PRO A 67 -8.13 -2.45 -5.38
N VAL A 68 -6.86 -2.32 -5.78
CA VAL A 68 -5.92 -3.44 -5.81
C VAL A 68 -4.52 -2.97 -5.40
N LEU A 69 -3.93 -3.68 -4.43
CA LEU A 69 -2.51 -3.61 -4.11
C LEU A 69 -1.81 -4.85 -4.67
N LYS A 70 -0.90 -4.66 -5.62
CA LYS A 70 -0.12 -5.76 -6.22
C LYS A 70 1.29 -5.76 -5.65
N VAL A 71 1.69 -6.86 -5.02
CA VAL A 71 3.04 -7.09 -4.49
C VAL A 71 3.57 -8.36 -5.14
N THR A 72 4.69 -8.27 -5.85
CA THR A 72 5.30 -9.44 -6.52
C THR A 72 6.13 -10.28 -5.56
N GLY A 73 6.62 -9.66 -4.47
CA GLY A 73 7.33 -10.32 -3.39
C GLY A 73 6.45 -10.61 -2.18
N ASP A 74 7.10 -10.87 -1.05
CA ASP A 74 6.42 -11.14 0.20
C ASP A 74 6.01 -9.87 0.95
N VAL A 75 4.96 -10.00 1.77
CA VAL A 75 4.54 -9.00 2.75
C VAL A 75 4.84 -9.56 4.14
N ILE A 76 5.63 -8.82 4.93
CA ILE A 76 5.93 -9.11 6.34
C ILE A 76 5.41 -7.93 7.16
N ASP A 77 4.42 -8.18 8.01
CA ASP A 77 3.93 -7.22 8.99
C ASP A 77 4.75 -7.32 10.28
N ASN A 78 4.82 -6.22 11.05
CA ASN A 78 5.57 -6.15 12.31
C ASN A 78 7.03 -6.65 12.19
N CYS A 79 7.73 -6.26 11.12
CA CYS A 79 8.98 -6.86 10.69
C CYS A 79 10.18 -6.74 11.68
N ASN A 80 10.05 -5.95 12.73
CA ASN A 80 11.05 -5.88 13.81
C ASN A 80 11.00 -7.10 14.74
N SER A 81 9.87 -7.80 14.83
CA SER A 81 9.68 -8.96 15.70
C SER A 81 9.14 -10.19 14.95
N ASN A 82 8.57 -10.00 13.77
CA ASN A 82 8.05 -11.07 12.92
C ASN A 82 8.89 -11.22 11.64
N THR A 83 9.20 -12.46 11.28
CA THR A 83 9.88 -12.81 10.01
C THR A 83 9.00 -13.62 9.07
N THR A 84 7.77 -13.93 9.49
CA THR A 84 6.82 -14.74 8.73
C THR A 84 6.10 -13.86 7.71
N THR A 85 6.00 -14.37 6.49
CA THR A 85 5.31 -13.70 5.38
C THR A 85 3.83 -14.04 5.37
N MET A 86 2.99 -13.14 4.85
CA MET A 86 1.57 -13.41 4.60
C MET A 86 1.35 -14.62 3.67
N LYS A 87 2.30 -14.90 2.77
CA LYS A 87 2.27 -16.09 1.92
C LYS A 87 2.49 -17.36 2.74
N GLN A 88 3.49 -17.39 3.61
CA GLN A 88 3.74 -18.53 4.50
C GLN A 88 2.56 -18.81 5.42
N LEU A 89 1.95 -17.77 6.01
CA LEU A 89 0.73 -17.91 6.82
C LEU A 89 -0.41 -18.54 6.02
N ARG A 90 -0.65 -18.05 4.79
CA ARG A 90 -1.68 -18.61 3.91
C ARG A 90 -1.39 -20.06 3.51
N ASP A 91 -0.14 -20.38 3.21
CA ASP A 91 0.22 -21.75 2.83
C ASP A 91 0.09 -22.70 4.03
N ALA A 92 0.46 -22.26 5.23
CA ALA A 92 0.25 -23.02 6.46
C ALA A 92 -1.23 -23.24 6.74
N TYR A 93 -2.05 -22.19 6.60
CA TYR A 93 -3.50 -22.27 6.70
C TYR A 93 -4.11 -23.20 5.63
N ASN A 94 -3.64 -23.18 4.39
CA ASN A 94 -4.22 -24.06 3.37
C ASN A 94 -3.84 -25.53 3.55
N ARG A 95 -2.73 -25.81 4.26
CA ARG A 95 -2.18 -27.17 4.46
C ARG A 95 -2.47 -27.74 5.84
N HIS A 96 -3.08 -26.98 6.76
CA HIS A 96 -3.29 -27.48 8.11
C HIS A 96 -4.33 -28.60 8.14
N THR A 97 -4.11 -29.55 9.05
CA THR A 97 -5.01 -30.68 9.32
C THR A 97 -5.24 -30.79 10.82
N HIS A 98 -6.35 -31.38 11.23
CA HIS A 98 -6.66 -31.64 12.64
C HIS A 98 -6.69 -33.14 12.94
N PRO A 99 -6.09 -33.59 14.05
CA PRO A 99 -6.34 -34.93 14.56
C PRO A 99 -7.80 -35.04 15.03
N VAL A 100 -8.50 -36.11 14.63
CA VAL A 100 -9.88 -36.37 15.03
C VAL A 100 -9.93 -37.62 15.91
N SER A 101 -10.24 -37.42 17.19
CA SER A 101 -10.32 -38.49 18.20
C SER A 101 -11.76 -38.94 18.46
N GLY A 102 -11.95 -40.19 18.91
CA GLY A 102 -13.26 -40.70 19.34
C GLY A 102 -14.18 -41.19 18.22
N VAL A 103 -13.64 -41.42 17.02
CA VAL A 103 -14.39 -41.91 15.85
C VAL A 103 -14.23 -43.42 15.67
N LYS A 104 -15.23 -44.06 15.07
CA LYS A 104 -15.13 -45.44 14.57
C LYS A 104 -14.54 -45.41 13.16
N SER A 105 -13.51 -46.23 12.92
CA SER A 105 -12.90 -46.35 11.57
C SER A 105 -13.89 -46.93 10.55
N GLY A 106 -13.77 -46.51 9.29
CA GLY A 106 -14.57 -46.98 8.16
C GLY A 106 -14.16 -46.30 6.85
N ASP A 107 -14.78 -46.71 5.73
CA ASP A 107 -14.36 -46.30 4.37
C ASP A 107 -15.04 -45.03 3.84
N ALA A 108 -16.00 -44.49 4.59
CA ALA A 108 -16.72 -43.28 4.17
C ALA A 108 -15.84 -42.03 4.30
N THR A 109 -15.76 -41.24 3.24
CA THR A 109 -15.17 -39.88 3.27
C THR A 109 -16.30 -38.87 3.41
N VAL A 110 -16.21 -37.98 4.41
CA VAL A 110 -17.19 -36.93 4.67
C VAL A 110 -16.48 -35.58 4.82
N THR A 111 -17.15 -34.50 4.42
CA THR A 111 -16.62 -33.13 4.55
C THR A 111 -17.17 -32.49 5.82
N SER A 112 -16.32 -31.79 6.57
CA SER A 112 -16.78 -30.99 7.70
C SER A 112 -17.67 -29.85 7.24
N GLN A 113 -18.44 -29.27 8.17
CA GLN A 113 -19.01 -27.96 7.92
C GLN A 113 -17.90 -26.90 7.81
N ILE A 114 -18.23 -25.74 7.24
CA ILE A 114 -17.36 -24.57 7.35
C ILE A 114 -17.15 -24.22 8.83
N THR A 115 -15.98 -23.68 9.18
CA THR A 115 -15.71 -23.23 10.55
C THR A 115 -16.74 -22.17 10.97
N GLY A 116 -17.41 -22.38 12.10
CA GLY A 116 -18.42 -21.47 12.61
C GLY A 116 -17.80 -20.38 13.50
N GLU A 117 -17.78 -19.15 12.99
CA GLU A 117 -18.03 -17.90 13.71
C GLU A 117 -18.01 -16.75 12.68
N THR A 118 -19.09 -15.97 12.60
CA THR A 118 -19.01 -14.64 12.00
C THR A 118 -18.25 -13.78 12.99
N VAL A 119 -17.01 -13.42 12.66
CA VAL A 119 -16.27 -12.40 13.41
C VAL A 119 -17.13 -11.12 13.37
N LYS A 120 -17.72 -10.75 14.50
CA LYS A 120 -18.41 -9.45 14.66
C LYS A 120 -17.40 -8.34 14.83
#